data_AF-A0A533XZU1-F1
#
_entry.id   AF-A0A533XZU1-F1
#
_cell.length_a   1.000
_cell.length_b   1.000
_cell.length_c   1.000
_cell.angle_alpha   90.00
_cell.angle_beta   90.00
_cell.angle_gamma   90.00
#
_symmetry.space_group_name_H-M   'P 1'
#
loop_
_entity.id
_entity.type
_entity.pdbx_description
1 polymer ?
#
loop_
_entity_poly.entity_id
_entity_poly.type
_entity_poly.pdbx_seq_one_letter_code
_entity_poly.pdbx_strand_id
1 'polypeptide(L)'
;MSASRIMLAAVAVSVATGLWWPPLFAPASGAAPAAEYIKKGRRPAAKTTPVIAAAKQYAEAIASGDRVGFGRLDFGCQFALVSAAAAPFKDFPPGSDPIYGQCWTTLVQAQDTAVEQRDEGVNAIWPGKGFLVFYRNQLTSYAPSFYVMARMGLSPPGTGIRVEPVDSAPIPAASFRMRSGAPLVSVPASVVRLRVTYKDPITSPVTYAPEEYNLTATVTTTTQALKAVTVKWVVLSGLRKLGFPGDTAVLNLPMAGREGEAVPSVTETGGYIPGSGEWWKPTDAPEVLSAALQRMAHYAEQRDRIALLNRVLIVDPGQVAALTILTGGLYHTLVSAGAAVHRVPIGDTALADRFNELYWNAYAQESRIDISYPRSMIGKDGIATPTPADYLYRMLPAMERLARLQPDDLESRIRLGNAYRWNNDPQAAIATHEAVLKDIPPERAALKARVLLELAWSRIAKVAWSRMLDDPTLVQANKAAEEAFTLTDRPLDKFTATYTMAYAQAYMPNRDNHAMLEKLTEARRWYLQLAGASVDSWLFLLQNDTLKGVVEADPAFKPLLTAS
;
A
#
# COMPACT_ATOMS: atom_id res chain seq x y z
N MET A 1 -44.95 41.77 42.61
CA MET A 1 -44.15 40.76 43.35
C MET A 1 -43.10 40.27 42.34
N SER A 2 -41.89 40.81 42.30
CA SER A 2 -40.71 40.55 43.18
C SER A 2 -40.33 39.05 43.19
N ALA A 3 -39.10 38.60 42.92
CA ALA A 3 -37.77 39.27 42.91
C ALA A 3 -36.91 38.82 41.69
N SER A 4 -36.11 39.68 41.04
CA SER A 4 -34.65 39.97 41.26
C SER A 4 -33.73 38.75 41.14
N ARG A 5 -32.74 38.57 40.24
CA ARG A 5 -31.76 39.45 39.51
C ARG A 5 -30.49 39.79 40.34
N ILE A 6 -29.30 39.53 39.75
CA ILE A 6 -27.95 40.17 39.94
C ILE A 6 -26.78 39.33 40.54
N MET A 7 -25.62 39.55 39.89
CA MET A 7 -24.18 39.39 40.25
C MET A 7 -23.43 38.13 39.79
N LEU A 8 -22.45 38.15 38.86
CA LEU A 8 -21.22 38.95 38.55
C LEU A 8 -19.92 38.46 39.23
N ALA A 9 -19.05 37.88 38.39
CA ALA A 9 -17.58 38.02 38.29
C ALA A 9 -16.64 37.82 39.51
N ALA A 10 -15.51 37.13 39.27
CA ALA A 10 -14.15 37.71 39.32
C ALA A 10 -13.05 36.62 39.47
N VAL A 11 -11.97 36.79 38.71
CA VAL A 11 -10.75 35.96 38.67
C VAL A 11 -9.73 36.43 39.72
N ALA A 12 -9.05 35.52 40.43
CA ALA A 12 -7.69 35.67 41.00
C ALA A 12 -7.19 34.30 41.54
N VAL A 13 -6.18 33.63 40.97
CA VAL A 13 -4.71 33.83 41.08
C VAL A 13 -4.03 33.00 42.20
N SER A 14 -3.51 31.84 41.78
CA SER A 14 -2.15 31.31 42.03
C SER A 14 -1.67 30.68 43.36
N VAL A 15 -0.66 29.80 43.16
CA VAL A 15 0.40 29.30 44.05
C VAL A 15 0.22 27.94 44.74
N ALA A 16 0.84 26.94 44.10
CA ALA A 16 1.59 25.80 44.63
C ALA A 16 1.35 25.28 46.07
N THR A 17 0.87 24.02 46.14
CA THR A 17 1.55 22.94 46.88
C THR A 17 1.21 21.61 46.22
N GLY A 18 2.22 20.79 45.86
CA GLY A 18 1.98 19.43 45.37
C GLY A 18 1.86 18.44 46.54
N LEU A 19 0.87 17.54 46.51
CA LEU A 19 0.78 16.26 47.25
C LEU A 19 -0.62 15.63 47.08
N TRP A 20 -0.95 15.10 45.90
CA TRP A 20 -2.19 14.30 45.71
C TRP A 20 -1.83 12.84 45.41
N TRP A 21 -2.23 11.93 46.30
CA TRP A 21 -2.28 10.49 46.05
C TRP A 21 -3.35 10.16 44.99
N PRO A 22 -3.12 9.17 44.11
CA PRO A 22 -4.18 8.61 43.27
C PRO A 22 -5.01 7.57 44.05
N PRO A 23 -6.31 7.41 43.75
CA PRO A 23 -7.11 6.33 44.31
C PRO A 23 -6.77 4.97 43.67
N LEU A 24 -6.88 3.92 44.49
CA LEU A 24 -6.59 2.53 44.13
C LEU A 24 -7.64 1.94 43.17
N PHE A 25 -7.22 1.58 41.96
CA PHE A 25 -7.81 0.46 41.20
C PHE A 25 -6.72 -0.24 40.39
N ALA A 26 -6.30 -1.42 40.86
CA ALA A 26 -5.34 -2.27 40.17
C ALA A 26 -5.97 -3.64 39.89
N PRO A 27 -6.09 -4.07 38.62
CA PRO A 27 -6.16 -5.49 38.29
C PRO A 27 -4.74 -6.06 38.28
N ALA A 28 -4.51 -7.14 39.03
CA ALA A 28 -3.20 -7.75 39.15
C ALA A 28 -2.77 -8.47 37.84
N SER A 29 -1.87 -7.84 37.08
CA SER A 29 -1.16 -8.49 35.97
C SER A 29 0.16 -9.08 36.48
N GLY A 30 0.17 -10.41 36.68
CA GLY A 30 1.39 -11.17 36.96
C GLY A 30 2.30 -11.26 35.74
N ALA A 31 3.02 -10.18 35.44
CA ALA A 31 4.06 -10.18 34.42
C ALA A 31 5.30 -10.92 34.94
N ALA A 32 5.56 -12.13 34.44
CA ALA A 32 6.87 -12.75 34.58
C ALA A 32 7.92 -11.87 33.89
N PRO A 33 9.13 -11.71 34.46
CA PRO A 33 10.11 -10.76 33.93
C PRO A 33 10.59 -11.21 32.55
N ALA A 34 10.32 -10.39 31.54
CA ALA A 34 10.95 -10.52 30.24
C ALA A 34 12.46 -10.33 30.40
N ALA A 35 13.26 -11.32 29.99
CA ALA A 35 14.71 -11.24 30.10
C ALA A 35 15.26 -10.11 29.19
N GLU A 36 15.79 -9.08 29.84
CA GLU A 36 16.28 -7.85 29.21
C GLU A 36 17.55 -8.09 28.37
N TYR A 37 17.38 -8.45 27.10
CA TYR A 37 18.48 -8.68 26.16
C TYR A 37 19.04 -7.38 25.56
N ILE A 38 19.55 -6.47 26.41
CA ILE A 38 20.37 -5.34 25.94
C ILE A 38 21.67 -5.21 26.76
N LYS A 39 22.78 -5.69 26.19
CA LYS A 39 24.02 -4.89 26.10
C LYS A 39 24.97 -5.40 25.02
N LYS A 40 25.60 -4.44 24.32
CA LYS A 40 26.52 -4.67 23.21
C LYS A 40 27.78 -5.40 23.66
N GLY A 41 28.01 -6.56 23.08
CA GLY A 41 29.33 -7.18 22.95
C GLY A 41 29.34 -7.95 21.63
N ARG A 42 30.36 -7.74 20.79
CA ARG A 42 30.49 -8.48 19.52
C ARG A 42 30.88 -9.92 19.87
N ARG A 43 29.88 -10.79 20.08
CA ARG A 43 30.11 -12.22 20.35
C ARG A 43 31.07 -12.78 19.27
N PRO A 44 32.10 -13.54 19.66
CA PRO A 44 32.99 -14.17 18.68
C PRO A 44 32.15 -15.08 17.76
N ALA A 45 32.52 -15.14 16.48
CA ALA A 45 31.82 -15.97 15.51
C ALA A 45 31.74 -17.43 16.00
N ALA A 46 30.56 -18.05 15.86
CA ALA A 46 30.36 -19.42 16.28
C ALA A 46 31.37 -20.34 15.56
N LYS A 47 32.10 -21.16 16.33
CA LYS A 47 33.01 -22.16 15.77
C LYS A 47 32.19 -23.14 14.92
N THR A 48 32.52 -23.28 13.64
CA THR A 48 31.78 -24.13 12.71
C THR A 48 31.83 -25.59 13.15
N THR A 49 30.69 -26.13 13.55
CA THR A 49 30.48 -27.57 13.81
C THR A 49 29.79 -28.23 12.62
N PRO A 50 29.77 -29.57 12.50
CA PRO A 50 29.06 -30.26 11.42
C PRO A 50 27.57 -29.90 11.34
N VAL A 51 26.89 -29.75 12.49
CA VAL A 51 25.48 -29.34 12.53
C VAL A 51 25.26 -27.89 12.08
N ILE A 52 26.17 -26.96 12.45
CA ILE A 52 26.14 -25.58 11.95
C ILE A 52 26.38 -25.54 10.44
N ALA A 53 27.34 -26.32 9.93
CA ALA A 53 27.63 -26.41 8.51
C ALA A 53 26.43 -26.95 7.72
N ALA A 54 25.80 -28.03 8.18
CA ALA A 54 24.62 -28.61 7.56
C ALA A 54 23.44 -27.62 7.48
N ALA A 55 23.09 -26.95 8.58
CA ALA A 55 22.03 -25.94 8.59
C ALA A 55 22.33 -24.77 7.63
N LYS A 56 23.57 -24.28 7.63
CA LYS A 56 23.98 -23.16 6.75
C LYS A 56 23.92 -23.57 5.28
N GLN A 57 24.50 -24.71 4.92
CA GLN A 57 24.51 -25.23 3.54
C GLN A 57 23.09 -25.50 3.03
N TYR A 58 22.20 -26.03 3.87
CA TYR A 58 20.79 -26.24 3.53
C TYR A 58 20.06 -24.91 3.26
N ALA A 59 20.24 -23.90 4.12
CA ALA A 59 19.66 -22.58 3.91
C ALA A 59 20.22 -21.89 2.65
N GLU A 60 21.52 -22.03 2.37
CA GLU A 60 22.17 -21.49 1.18
C GLU A 60 21.72 -22.23 -0.11
N ALA A 61 21.48 -23.54 -0.05
CA ALA A 61 20.93 -24.31 -1.16
C ALA A 61 19.49 -23.88 -1.51
N ILE A 62 18.63 -23.68 -0.50
CA ILE A 62 17.27 -23.15 -0.73
C ILE A 62 17.32 -21.74 -1.33
N ALA A 63 18.17 -20.85 -0.80
CA ALA A 63 18.31 -19.48 -1.30
C ALA A 63 18.87 -19.37 -2.72
N SER A 64 19.61 -20.39 -3.18
CA SER A 64 20.19 -20.45 -4.54
C SER A 64 19.39 -21.29 -5.53
N GLY A 65 18.34 -21.99 -5.08
CA GLY A 65 17.59 -22.92 -5.93
C GLY A 65 18.30 -24.25 -6.20
N ASP A 66 19.36 -24.57 -5.46
CA ASP A 66 20.05 -25.86 -5.56
C ASP A 66 19.20 -26.99 -4.97
N ARG A 67 18.43 -27.63 -5.86
CA ARG A 67 17.54 -28.76 -5.54
C ARG A 67 18.30 -29.98 -5.00
N VAL A 68 19.55 -30.18 -5.43
CA VAL A 68 20.37 -31.33 -5.04
C VAL A 68 20.98 -31.10 -3.67
N GLY A 69 21.59 -29.94 -3.43
CA GLY A 69 22.08 -29.53 -2.11
C GLY A 69 20.96 -29.50 -1.07
N PHE A 70 19.78 -28.99 -1.44
CA PHE A 70 18.57 -29.05 -0.62
C PHE A 70 18.20 -30.50 -0.26
N GLY A 71 17.90 -31.36 -1.24
CA GLY A 71 17.37 -32.69 -0.96
C GLY A 71 18.40 -33.65 -0.31
N ARG A 72 19.70 -33.39 -0.46
CA ARG A 72 20.77 -34.10 0.26
C ARG A 72 20.87 -33.72 1.73
N LEU A 73 20.32 -32.58 2.14
CA LEU A 73 20.33 -32.10 3.52
C LEU A 73 18.92 -32.06 4.14
N ASP A 74 17.85 -32.19 3.37
CA ASP A 74 16.48 -32.27 3.86
C ASP A 74 16.19 -33.61 4.55
N PHE A 75 15.68 -33.60 5.79
CA PHE A 75 15.31 -34.84 6.47
C PHE A 75 14.14 -35.56 5.79
N GLY A 76 13.12 -34.82 5.32
CA GLY A 76 11.94 -35.44 4.71
C GLY A 76 12.25 -36.13 3.39
N CYS A 77 13.09 -35.51 2.56
CA CYS A 77 13.57 -36.11 1.32
C CYS A 77 14.41 -37.36 1.57
N GLN A 78 15.36 -37.32 2.51
CA GLN A 78 16.14 -38.50 2.88
C GLN A 78 15.28 -39.59 3.54
N PHE A 79 14.30 -39.22 4.37
CA PHE A 79 13.39 -40.18 5.02
C PHE A 79 12.49 -40.87 3.98
N ALA A 80 11.98 -40.14 2.98
CA ALA A 80 11.23 -40.72 1.87
C ALA A 80 12.06 -41.74 1.07
N LEU A 81 13.35 -41.46 0.81
CA LEU A 81 14.27 -42.41 0.18
C LEU A 81 14.45 -43.68 1.02
N VAL A 82 14.83 -43.54 2.30
CA VAL A 82 15.22 -44.69 3.14
C VAL A 82 14.00 -45.53 3.57
N SER A 83 12.86 -44.91 3.87
CA SER A 83 11.65 -45.62 4.32
C SER A 83 11.00 -46.49 3.23
N ALA A 84 11.21 -46.15 1.95
CA ALA A 84 10.75 -46.93 0.81
C ALA A 84 11.75 -48.00 0.31
N ALA A 85 13.01 -47.95 0.77
CA ALA A 85 14.08 -48.80 0.25
C ALA A 85 14.12 -50.20 0.89
N ALA A 86 14.49 -51.20 0.08
CA ALA A 86 14.69 -52.57 0.55
C ALA A 86 16.02 -52.76 1.32
N ALA A 87 16.98 -51.84 1.16
CA ALA A 87 18.30 -51.89 1.78
C ALA A 87 18.82 -50.49 2.13
N PRO A 88 19.75 -50.35 3.12
CA PRO A 88 20.42 -49.10 3.45
C PRO A 88 21.15 -48.45 2.27
N PHE A 89 21.12 -47.12 2.18
CA PHE A 89 21.93 -46.38 1.22
C PHE A 89 23.36 -46.17 1.75
N LYS A 90 24.35 -46.39 0.88
CA LYS A 90 25.76 -46.04 1.16
C LYS A 90 26.10 -44.62 0.72
N ASP A 91 25.55 -44.22 -0.42
CA ASP A 91 25.78 -42.95 -1.08
C ASP A 91 24.45 -42.31 -1.49
N PHE A 92 24.47 -40.99 -1.71
CA PHE A 92 23.31 -40.26 -2.22
C PHE A 92 23.02 -40.64 -3.70
N PRO A 93 21.75 -40.62 -4.13
CA PRO A 93 21.40 -40.73 -5.55
C PRO A 93 22.15 -39.69 -6.41
N PRO A 94 22.43 -40.00 -7.70
CA PRO A 94 23.11 -39.09 -8.62
C PRO A 94 22.28 -37.80 -8.78
N GLY A 95 22.93 -36.65 -9.03
CA GLY A 95 22.24 -35.35 -9.06
C GLY A 95 21.12 -35.21 -10.09
N SER A 96 21.04 -36.13 -11.07
CA SER A 96 19.98 -36.25 -12.06
C SER A 96 18.75 -37.03 -11.57
N ASP A 97 18.76 -37.58 -10.36
CA ASP A 97 17.66 -38.38 -9.82
C ASP A 97 16.39 -37.53 -9.62
N PRO A 98 15.21 -37.99 -10.07
CA PRO A 98 13.96 -37.24 -9.96
C PRO A 98 13.54 -36.92 -8.52
N ILE A 99 14.02 -37.66 -7.50
CA ILE A 99 13.69 -37.42 -6.09
C ILE A 99 13.95 -35.97 -5.67
N TYR A 100 15.07 -35.38 -6.11
CA TYR A 100 15.44 -34.00 -5.77
C TYR A 100 14.43 -32.99 -6.33
N GLY A 101 13.90 -33.25 -7.53
CA GLY A 101 12.84 -32.45 -8.14
C GLY A 101 11.49 -32.61 -7.44
N GLN A 102 11.16 -33.83 -7.00
CA GLN A 102 9.91 -34.11 -6.26
C GLN A 102 9.92 -33.41 -4.89
N CYS A 103 10.98 -33.60 -4.08
CA CYS A 103 11.12 -32.95 -2.79
C CYS A 103 11.12 -31.41 -2.92
N TRP A 104 11.78 -30.87 -3.93
CA TRP A 104 11.77 -29.43 -4.21
C TRP A 104 10.37 -28.91 -4.56
N THR A 105 9.57 -29.70 -5.30
CA THR A 105 8.19 -29.34 -5.66
C THR A 105 7.31 -29.26 -4.40
N THR A 106 7.43 -30.21 -3.46
CA THR A 106 6.74 -30.16 -2.16
C THR A 106 7.14 -28.93 -1.34
N LEU A 107 8.43 -28.58 -1.32
CA LEU A 107 8.92 -27.35 -0.67
C LEU A 107 8.25 -26.10 -1.26
N VAL A 108 8.24 -25.97 -2.59
CA VAL A 108 7.67 -24.80 -3.27
C VAL A 108 6.14 -24.71 -3.05
N GLN A 109 5.43 -25.84 -3.11
CA GLN A 109 3.99 -25.89 -2.82
C GLN A 109 3.65 -25.46 -1.38
N ALA A 110 4.44 -25.89 -0.38
CA ALA A 110 4.29 -25.42 0.98
C ALA A 110 4.59 -23.92 1.11
N GLN A 111 5.56 -23.41 0.35
CA GLN A 111 5.90 -22.00 0.30
C GLN A 111 4.78 -21.14 -0.31
N ASP A 112 4.25 -21.54 -1.48
CA ASP A 112 3.19 -20.85 -2.21
C ASP A 112 1.84 -20.81 -1.49
N THR A 113 1.59 -21.72 -0.56
CA THR A 113 0.33 -21.77 0.20
C THR A 113 0.33 -20.91 1.47
N ALA A 114 1.48 -20.49 2.00
CA ALA A 114 1.54 -19.71 3.24
C ALA A 114 2.08 -18.27 3.09
N VAL A 115 2.83 -17.96 2.03
CA VAL A 115 3.21 -16.57 1.71
C VAL A 115 2.44 -16.04 0.51
N GLU A 116 2.30 -14.73 0.44
CA GLU A 116 1.77 -14.09 -0.76
C GLU A 116 2.86 -13.43 -1.58
N GLN A 117 2.54 -13.24 -2.86
CA GLN A 117 3.28 -12.43 -3.80
C GLN A 117 2.44 -11.20 -4.12
N ARG A 118 2.86 -10.02 -3.63
CA ARG A 118 2.18 -8.72 -3.85
C ARG A 118 3.10 -7.53 -3.64
N ASP A 119 2.98 -6.52 -4.50
CA ASP A 119 3.50 -5.18 -4.21
C ASP A 119 2.35 -4.33 -3.66
N GLU A 120 2.38 -4.12 -2.35
CA GLU A 120 1.46 -3.23 -1.65
C GLU A 120 2.18 -1.92 -1.36
N GLY A 121 1.52 -0.79 -1.62
CA GLY A 121 1.91 0.47 -1.00
C GLY A 121 1.43 0.51 0.45
N VAL A 122 1.71 1.61 1.14
CA VAL A 122 1.33 1.82 2.56
C VAL A 122 -0.16 1.56 2.82
N ASN A 123 -1.04 1.75 1.81
CA ASN A 123 -2.46 1.36 1.87
C ASN A 123 -2.96 0.75 0.54
N ALA A 124 -2.30 -0.33 0.05
CA ALA A 124 -2.71 -1.23 -1.06
C ALA A 124 -2.71 -0.66 -2.52
N ILE A 125 -2.93 -1.41 -3.61
CA ILE A 125 -2.32 -2.67 -4.14
C ILE A 125 -2.12 -2.49 -5.67
N TRP A 126 -0.90 -2.31 -6.19
CA TRP A 126 -0.60 -2.74 -7.59
C TRP A 126 0.68 -3.58 -7.60
N PRO A 127 0.56 -4.90 -7.85
CA PRO A 127 1.73 -5.71 -8.10
C PRO A 127 2.38 -5.28 -9.41
N GLY A 128 3.70 -5.17 -9.46
CA GLY A 128 4.44 -5.16 -10.72
C GLY A 128 4.56 -6.57 -11.30
N LYS A 129 5.36 -6.73 -12.36
CA LYS A 129 5.71 -8.04 -12.93
C LYS A 129 6.67 -8.88 -12.06
N GLY A 130 7.02 -8.42 -10.86
CA GLY A 130 8.00 -9.04 -9.95
C GLY A 130 7.65 -8.90 -8.48
N PHE A 131 6.41 -9.24 -8.12
CA PHE A 131 5.80 -9.25 -6.79
C PHE A 131 6.76 -9.54 -5.61
N LEU A 132 6.76 -8.70 -4.56
CA LEU A 132 7.44 -9.01 -3.30
C LEU A 132 6.77 -10.15 -2.52
N VAL A 133 7.58 -10.88 -1.74
CA VAL A 133 7.08 -11.84 -0.74
C VAL A 133 6.49 -11.08 0.44
N PHE A 134 5.24 -11.39 0.77
CA PHE A 134 4.52 -10.83 1.91
C PHE A 134 4.17 -11.91 2.94
N TYR A 135 4.58 -11.71 4.19
CA TYR A 135 4.18 -12.53 5.34
C TYR A 135 2.89 -11.99 5.96
N ARG A 136 1.76 -12.66 5.65
CA ARG A 136 0.43 -12.33 6.18
C ARG A 136 0.25 -12.65 7.66
N ASN A 137 0.85 -13.74 8.12
CA ASN A 137 0.71 -14.17 9.51
C ASN A 137 1.85 -13.59 10.36
N GLN A 138 1.75 -13.75 11.67
CA GLN A 138 2.90 -13.52 12.56
C GLN A 138 4.09 -14.34 12.07
N LEU A 139 5.30 -13.77 12.14
CA LEU A 139 6.52 -14.45 11.68
C LEU A 139 6.72 -15.81 12.38
N THR A 140 6.29 -15.96 13.63
CA THR A 140 6.29 -17.24 14.37
C THR A 140 5.50 -18.38 13.71
N SER A 141 4.58 -18.09 12.79
CA SER A 141 3.77 -19.10 12.07
C SER A 141 4.49 -19.78 10.90
N TYR A 142 5.71 -19.37 10.55
CA TYR A 142 6.43 -19.84 9.36
C TYR A 142 7.59 -20.78 9.68
N ALA A 143 7.73 -21.85 8.88
CA ALA A 143 8.85 -22.79 8.98
C ALA A 143 10.17 -22.15 8.49
N PRO A 144 11.35 -22.70 8.85
CA PRO A 144 12.64 -22.08 8.59
C PRO A 144 12.93 -21.72 7.11
N SER A 145 12.58 -22.59 6.17
CA SER A 145 12.83 -22.36 4.74
C SER A 145 12.13 -21.13 4.16
N PHE A 146 11.05 -20.68 4.79
CA PHE A 146 10.30 -19.52 4.34
C PHE A 146 11.10 -18.22 4.41
N TYR A 147 12.15 -18.16 5.22
CA TYR A 147 13.04 -17.00 5.35
C TYR A 147 14.17 -16.95 4.33
N VAL A 148 14.36 -18.02 3.57
CA VAL A 148 15.50 -18.16 2.63
C VAL A 148 15.03 -18.71 1.28
N MET A 149 13.77 -18.45 0.89
CA MET A 149 13.23 -18.94 -0.39
C MET A 149 14.03 -18.38 -1.56
N ALA A 150 14.25 -19.18 -2.61
CA ALA A 150 14.99 -18.78 -3.83
C ALA A 150 14.44 -17.50 -4.51
N ARG A 151 13.19 -17.12 -4.22
CA ARG A 151 12.52 -15.91 -4.73
C ARG A 151 12.75 -14.64 -3.91
N MET A 152 13.54 -14.68 -2.83
CA MET A 152 13.73 -13.55 -1.93
C MET A 152 14.91 -12.65 -2.30
N GLY A 153 14.74 -11.34 -2.08
CA GLY A 153 15.86 -10.40 -2.11
C GLY A 153 16.54 -10.27 -3.46
N LEU A 154 15.89 -10.70 -4.56
CA LEU A 154 16.46 -10.85 -5.90
C LEU A 154 17.08 -9.55 -6.43
N SER A 155 18.32 -9.30 -6.00
CA SER A 155 19.11 -8.11 -6.25
C SER A 155 20.50 -8.55 -6.69
N PRO A 156 20.90 -8.25 -7.94
CA PRO A 156 22.24 -8.60 -8.42
C PRO A 156 23.34 -7.94 -7.56
N PRO A 157 24.45 -8.63 -7.25
CA PRO A 157 24.78 -10.02 -7.61
C PRO A 157 24.36 -11.06 -6.55
N GLY A 158 23.90 -12.22 -7.03
CA GLY A 158 23.63 -13.41 -6.22
C GLY A 158 22.23 -13.50 -5.63
N THR A 159 22.08 -14.32 -4.58
CA THR A 159 20.80 -14.74 -3.98
C THR A 159 20.09 -13.68 -3.11
N GLY A 160 20.52 -12.42 -3.14
CA GLY A 160 19.91 -11.36 -2.32
C GLY A 160 20.12 -11.44 -0.81
N ILE A 161 20.53 -12.60 -0.30
CA ILE A 161 20.55 -12.95 1.12
C ILE A 161 21.99 -13.17 1.61
N ARG A 162 22.22 -12.98 2.91
CA ARG A 162 23.40 -13.39 3.67
C ARG A 162 22.94 -14.24 4.86
N VAL A 163 23.51 -15.44 5.01
CA VAL A 163 23.21 -16.38 6.10
C VAL A 163 24.43 -16.55 7.01
N GLU A 164 24.29 -16.26 8.29
CA GLU A 164 25.38 -16.27 9.27
C GLU A 164 25.04 -17.11 10.51
N PRO A 165 25.93 -17.98 10.99
CA PRO A 165 25.68 -18.75 12.20
C PRO A 165 25.81 -17.88 13.45
N VAL A 166 24.79 -17.93 14.30
CA VAL A 166 24.76 -17.24 15.60
C VAL A 166 25.33 -18.16 16.69
N ASP A 167 24.77 -19.36 16.83
CA ASP A 167 25.21 -20.43 17.72
C ASP A 167 24.50 -21.77 17.39
N SER A 168 24.82 -22.81 18.16
CA SER A 168 24.06 -24.07 18.19
C SER A 168 24.02 -24.64 19.61
N ALA A 169 22.96 -25.39 19.94
CA ALA A 169 22.81 -26.10 21.20
C ALA A 169 22.21 -27.50 20.97
N PRO A 170 22.64 -28.53 21.72
CA PRO A 170 21.96 -29.83 21.68
C PRO A 170 20.56 -29.71 22.28
N ILE A 171 19.62 -30.49 21.74
CA ILE A 171 18.27 -30.65 22.28
C ILE A 171 18.01 -32.15 22.56
N PRO A 172 16.95 -32.52 23.29
CA PRO A 172 16.51 -33.91 23.41
C PRO A 172 16.47 -34.62 22.06
N ALA A 173 16.87 -35.91 22.06
CA ALA A 173 17.00 -36.70 20.84
C ALA A 173 15.68 -36.78 20.06
N ALA A 174 15.76 -36.64 18.74
CA ALA A 174 14.61 -36.84 17.86
C ALA A 174 14.29 -38.33 17.77
N SER A 175 13.01 -38.70 17.75
CA SER A 175 12.57 -40.10 17.68
C SER A 175 11.55 -40.35 16.57
N PHE A 176 11.67 -41.49 15.89
CA PHE A 176 10.79 -41.86 14.78
C PHE A 176 10.84 -43.37 14.49
N ARG A 177 9.95 -43.87 13.64
CA ARG A 177 9.98 -45.24 13.11
C ARG A 177 10.44 -45.21 11.65
N MET A 178 11.33 -46.10 11.25
CA MET A 178 11.83 -46.17 9.86
C MET A 178 10.75 -46.57 8.83
N ARG A 179 9.76 -47.35 9.28
CA ARG A 179 8.59 -47.79 8.53
C ARG A 179 7.48 -48.19 9.51
N SER A 180 6.24 -48.35 9.05
CA SER A 180 5.15 -48.81 9.91
C SER A 180 5.50 -50.16 10.56
N GLY A 181 5.19 -50.31 11.85
CA GLY A 181 5.54 -51.48 12.66
C GLY A 181 7.03 -51.65 13.03
N ALA A 182 7.94 -50.78 12.57
CA ALA A 182 9.34 -50.84 12.97
C ALA A 182 9.56 -50.33 14.42
N PRO A 183 10.63 -50.79 15.10
CA PRO A 183 11.05 -50.21 16.38
C PRO A 183 11.26 -48.70 16.29
N LEU A 184 10.99 -48.00 17.40
CA LEU A 184 11.33 -46.59 17.55
C LEU A 184 12.86 -46.44 17.61
N VAL A 185 13.40 -45.59 16.75
CA VAL A 185 14.82 -45.20 16.75
C VAL A 185 14.96 -43.76 17.27
N SER A 186 16.11 -43.46 17.87
CA SER A 186 16.43 -42.13 18.40
C SER A 186 17.77 -41.65 17.86
N VAL A 187 17.85 -40.37 17.48
CA VAL A 187 19.05 -39.73 16.95
C VAL A 187 19.37 -38.42 17.67
N PRO A 188 20.65 -38.08 17.89
CA PRO A 188 21.03 -36.79 18.46
C PRO A 188 20.55 -35.64 17.57
N ALA A 189 19.86 -34.68 18.21
CA ALA A 189 19.33 -33.49 17.57
C ALA A 189 19.97 -32.23 18.16
N SER A 190 20.04 -31.17 17.37
CA SER A 190 20.59 -29.88 17.78
C SER A 190 19.81 -28.74 17.13
N VAL A 191 19.57 -27.69 17.90
CA VAL A 191 19.13 -26.40 17.38
C VAL A 191 20.34 -25.63 16.87
N VAL A 192 20.23 -25.07 15.67
CA VAL A 192 21.16 -24.09 15.10
C VAL A 192 20.41 -22.79 14.87
N ARG A 193 20.93 -21.67 15.37
CA ARG A 193 20.37 -20.34 15.09
C ARG A 193 21.19 -19.67 13.99
N LEU A 194 20.53 -19.33 12.88
CA LEU A 194 21.12 -18.62 11.76
C LEU A 194 20.48 -17.24 11.65
N ARG A 195 21.29 -16.19 11.53
CA ARG A 195 20.84 -14.86 11.14
C ARG A 195 20.72 -14.81 9.63
N VAL A 196 19.55 -14.45 9.15
CA VAL A 196 19.26 -14.18 7.73
C VAL A 196 19.20 -12.66 7.57
N THR A 197 20.01 -12.11 6.68
CA THR A 197 20.02 -10.67 6.36
C THR A 197 19.74 -10.50 4.88
N TYR A 198 18.75 -9.69 4.53
CA TYR A 198 18.42 -9.31 3.16
C TYR A 198 19.30 -8.11 2.77
N LYS A 199 19.80 -8.08 1.53
CA LYS A 199 20.83 -7.09 1.11
C LYS A 199 20.26 -5.79 0.54
N ASP A 200 19.04 -5.83 0.03
CA ASP A 200 18.43 -4.72 -0.71
C ASP A 200 17.03 -4.41 -0.14
N PRO A 201 16.76 -3.18 0.32
CA PRO A 201 15.45 -2.78 0.86
C PRO A 201 14.31 -2.90 -0.15
N ILE A 202 14.59 -2.76 -1.46
CA ILE A 202 13.57 -2.76 -2.51
C ILE A 202 13.07 -4.18 -2.84
N THR A 203 13.87 -5.21 -2.58
CA THR A 203 13.55 -6.62 -2.90
C THR A 203 13.40 -7.50 -1.65
N SER A 204 13.53 -6.89 -0.47
CA SER A 204 13.33 -7.54 0.83
C SER A 204 11.86 -7.97 1.04
N PRO A 205 11.62 -9.06 1.79
CA PRO A 205 10.25 -9.47 2.10
C PRO A 205 9.58 -8.49 3.07
N VAL A 206 8.26 -8.38 2.97
CA VAL A 206 7.45 -7.39 3.70
C VAL A 206 6.54 -8.11 4.71
N THR A 207 6.26 -7.47 5.83
CA THR A 207 5.30 -7.94 6.83
C THR A 207 4.65 -6.75 7.55
N TYR A 208 3.66 -6.99 8.39
CA TYR A 208 3.04 -5.96 9.22
C TYR A 208 3.99 -5.47 10.33
N ALA A 209 3.84 -4.21 10.73
CA ALA A 209 4.64 -3.60 11.79
C ALA A 209 4.45 -4.35 13.14
N PRO A 210 5.52 -4.51 13.95
CA PRO A 210 5.48 -5.29 15.21
C PRO A 210 4.42 -4.86 16.22
N GLU A 211 4.08 -3.57 16.24
CA GLU A 211 3.17 -2.97 17.22
C GLU A 211 1.69 -3.28 16.90
N GLU A 212 1.40 -3.82 15.71
CA GLU A 212 0.06 -3.88 15.14
C GLU A 212 -0.52 -5.31 14.99
N TYR A 213 0.26 -6.35 15.33
CA TYR A 213 -0.14 -7.77 15.19
C TYR A 213 -1.40 -8.20 15.99
N ASN A 214 -1.93 -7.34 16.85
CA ASN A 214 -3.12 -7.59 17.68
C ASN A 214 -4.32 -6.67 17.33
N LEU A 215 -4.23 -5.84 16.28
CA LEU A 215 -5.32 -4.94 15.91
C LEU A 215 -6.43 -5.67 15.14
N THR A 216 -7.68 -5.31 15.41
CA THR A 216 -8.84 -5.80 14.66
C THR A 216 -8.80 -5.30 13.22
N ALA A 217 -9.38 -6.08 12.29
CA ALA A 217 -9.32 -5.88 10.83
C ALA A 217 -9.86 -4.54 10.26
N THR A 218 -10.26 -3.61 11.12
CA THR A 218 -10.72 -2.25 10.82
C THR A 218 -9.61 -1.18 10.90
N VAL A 219 -8.42 -1.50 11.43
CA VAL A 219 -7.27 -0.58 11.41
C VAL A 219 -6.36 -0.93 10.23
N THR A 220 -6.06 0.05 9.38
CA THR A 220 -5.10 -0.10 8.29
C THR A 220 -3.71 -0.35 8.86
N THR A 221 -3.15 -1.53 8.57
CA THR A 221 -1.90 -1.99 9.15
C THR A 221 -0.70 -1.55 8.31
N THR A 222 0.26 -0.91 8.97
CA THR A 222 1.51 -0.41 8.38
C THR A 222 2.38 -1.58 7.94
N THR A 223 2.72 -1.62 6.65
CA THR A 223 3.66 -2.60 6.10
C THR A 223 5.12 -2.11 6.24
N GLN A 224 6.04 -3.03 6.52
CA GLN A 224 7.47 -2.73 6.68
C GLN A 224 8.34 -3.81 6.01
N ALA A 225 9.43 -3.38 5.36
CA ALA A 225 10.39 -4.28 4.73
C ALA A 225 11.38 -4.86 5.77
N LEU A 226 11.51 -6.18 5.82
CA LEU A 226 12.44 -6.88 6.72
C LEU A 226 13.88 -6.74 6.22
N LYS A 227 14.77 -6.35 7.12
CA LYS A 227 16.23 -6.25 6.92
C LYS A 227 16.95 -7.51 7.40
N ALA A 228 16.57 -8.02 8.56
CA ALA A 228 17.11 -9.27 9.08
C ALA A 228 16.13 -9.99 10.00
N VAL A 229 16.35 -11.29 10.19
CA VAL A 229 15.67 -12.14 11.19
C VAL A 229 16.67 -13.16 11.74
N THR A 230 16.43 -13.70 12.93
CA THR A 230 17.10 -14.93 13.40
C THR A 230 16.13 -16.10 13.28
N VAL A 231 16.59 -17.16 12.63
CA VAL A 231 15.82 -18.37 12.33
C VAL A 231 16.45 -19.57 13.02
N LYS A 232 15.62 -20.36 13.68
CA LYS A 232 15.96 -21.59 14.39
C LYS A 232 15.78 -22.79 13.45
N TRP A 233 16.82 -23.58 13.27
CA TRP A 233 16.84 -24.79 12.45
C TRP A 233 17.09 -26.00 13.35
N VAL A 234 16.40 -27.11 13.11
CA VAL A 234 16.62 -28.37 13.85
C VAL A 234 17.42 -29.30 12.96
N VAL A 235 18.58 -29.74 13.44
CA VAL A 235 19.51 -30.60 12.72
C VAL A 235 19.66 -31.92 13.45
N LEU A 236 19.44 -33.01 12.73
CA LEU A 236 19.67 -34.38 13.18
C LEU A 236 21.08 -34.82 12.76
N SER A 237 21.69 -35.72 13.53
CA SER A 237 23.03 -36.25 13.27
C SER A 237 23.13 -37.75 13.59
N GLY A 238 24.17 -38.44 13.10
CA GLY A 238 24.31 -39.88 13.27
C GLY A 238 23.38 -40.72 12.38
N LEU A 239 22.67 -40.11 11.42
CA LEU A 239 21.66 -40.74 10.57
C LEU A 239 22.23 -41.89 9.73
N ARG A 240 23.53 -41.84 9.39
CA ARG A 240 24.20 -42.88 8.59
C ARG A 240 24.16 -44.25 9.25
N LYS A 241 24.13 -44.30 10.60
CA LYS A 241 23.98 -45.55 11.36
C LYS A 241 22.62 -46.21 11.19
N LEU A 242 21.61 -45.46 10.73
CA LEU A 242 20.25 -45.92 10.45
C LEU A 242 20.01 -46.20 8.96
N GLY A 243 21.06 -46.17 8.13
CA GLY A 243 20.99 -46.46 6.70
C GLY A 243 20.66 -45.27 5.79
N PHE A 244 20.76 -44.05 6.32
CA PHE A 244 20.70 -42.83 5.52
C PHE A 244 22.02 -42.59 4.77
N PRO A 245 21.98 -42.01 3.56
CA PRO A 245 23.20 -41.66 2.82
C PRO A 245 24.00 -40.53 3.51
N GLY A 246 23.30 -39.54 4.08
CA GLY A 246 23.87 -38.48 4.90
C GLY A 246 24.00 -38.88 6.37
N ASP A 247 24.99 -38.31 7.08
CA ASP A 247 25.03 -38.40 8.54
C ASP A 247 24.20 -37.32 9.23
N THR A 248 24.01 -36.17 8.56
CA THR A 248 23.22 -35.04 9.06
C THR A 248 22.08 -34.69 8.12
N ALA A 249 20.97 -34.21 8.68
CA ALA A 249 19.82 -33.69 7.94
C ALA A 249 19.10 -32.61 8.74
N VAL A 250 18.42 -31.70 8.06
CA VAL A 250 17.66 -30.58 8.62
C VAL A 250 16.18 -30.91 8.59
N LEU A 251 15.52 -30.76 9.73
CA LEU A 251 14.07 -30.81 9.86
C LEU A 251 13.50 -29.41 9.60
N ASN A 252 12.65 -29.29 8.58
CA ASN A 252 12.14 -28.02 8.09
C ASN A 252 10.61 -27.96 8.05
N LEU A 253 9.99 -28.69 7.12
CA LEU A 253 8.53 -28.80 7.07
C LEU A 253 8.05 -29.89 8.05
N PRO A 254 6.88 -29.70 8.70
CA PRO A 254 6.27 -30.77 9.49
C PRO A 254 5.84 -31.92 8.59
N MET A 255 6.18 -33.15 8.97
CA MET A 255 5.72 -34.36 8.30
C MET A 255 4.75 -35.09 9.22
N ALA A 256 3.60 -35.49 8.69
CA ALA A 256 2.71 -36.42 9.38
C ALA A 256 3.08 -37.86 9.02
N GLY A 257 3.23 -38.71 10.04
CA GLY A 257 3.23 -40.16 9.90
C GLY A 257 1.85 -40.67 9.50
N ARG A 258 1.75 -41.96 9.16
CA ARG A 258 0.48 -42.58 8.71
C ARG A 258 -0.64 -42.56 9.77
N GLU A 259 -0.30 -42.35 11.03
CA GLU A 259 -1.23 -42.25 12.18
C GLU A 259 -1.42 -40.79 12.64
N GLY A 260 -0.94 -39.79 11.87
CA GLY A 260 -1.04 -38.36 12.21
C GLY A 260 0.05 -37.85 13.17
N GLU A 261 0.90 -38.73 13.70
CA GLU A 261 2.05 -38.38 14.55
C GLU A 261 3.10 -37.53 13.80
N ALA A 262 3.76 -36.59 14.47
CA ALA A 262 4.83 -35.79 13.86
C ALA A 262 6.10 -36.64 13.64
N VAL A 263 6.65 -36.61 12.42
CA VAL A 263 7.85 -37.37 12.05
C VAL A 263 9.00 -36.41 11.69
N PRO A 264 10.14 -36.43 12.41
CA PRO A 264 10.36 -37.12 13.68
C PRO A 264 9.73 -36.34 14.85
N SER A 265 9.42 -37.03 15.93
CA SER A 265 9.03 -36.41 17.18
C SER A 265 10.24 -35.70 17.79
N VAL A 266 10.08 -34.40 18.04
CA VAL A 266 11.11 -33.47 18.54
C VAL A 266 10.50 -32.53 19.60
N THR A 267 11.30 -32.14 20.60
CA THR A 267 10.86 -31.21 21.64
C THR A 267 10.87 -29.74 21.20
N GLU A 268 11.48 -29.44 20.07
CA GLU A 268 11.54 -28.10 19.47
C GLU A 268 11.27 -28.17 17.97
N THR A 269 10.43 -27.27 17.46
CA THR A 269 10.26 -27.02 16.02
C THR A 269 11.20 -25.91 15.55
N GLY A 270 11.58 -25.93 14.28
CA GLY A 270 12.25 -24.79 13.64
C GLY A 270 11.27 -23.62 13.38
N GLY A 271 11.79 -22.41 13.26
CA GLY A 271 10.99 -21.21 12.93
C GLY A 271 11.70 -19.90 13.30
N TYR A 272 10.99 -18.78 13.15
CA TYR A 272 11.48 -17.46 13.59
C TYR A 272 11.70 -17.38 15.11
N ILE A 273 12.79 -16.74 15.53
CA ILE A 273 13.02 -16.39 16.94
C ILE A 273 12.26 -15.09 17.27
N PRO A 274 11.30 -15.09 18.21
CA PRO A 274 10.56 -13.89 18.61
C PRO A 274 11.48 -12.72 18.99
N GLY A 275 11.10 -11.50 18.58
CA GLY A 275 11.88 -10.29 18.83
C GLY A 275 13.21 -10.16 18.08
N SER A 276 13.55 -11.09 17.17
CA SER A 276 14.80 -11.05 16.41
C SER A 276 14.73 -10.36 15.04
N GLY A 277 13.55 -9.87 14.66
CA GLY A 277 13.32 -9.12 13.45
C GLY A 277 13.96 -7.74 13.50
N GLU A 278 14.51 -7.32 12.36
CA GLU A 278 14.97 -5.96 12.10
C GLU A 278 14.36 -5.50 10.78
N TRP A 279 13.96 -4.24 10.71
CA TRP A 279 13.33 -3.63 9.53
C TRP A 279 14.24 -2.57 8.92
N TRP A 280 14.09 -2.36 7.62
CA TRP A 280 14.80 -1.31 6.91
C TRP A 280 14.31 0.07 7.33
N LYS A 281 15.25 0.99 7.51
CA LYS A 281 14.99 2.41 7.77
C LYS A 281 15.42 3.26 6.57
N PRO A 282 14.84 4.46 6.36
CA PRO A 282 15.26 5.36 5.29
C PRO A 282 16.78 5.64 5.26
N THR A 283 17.38 5.73 6.45
CA THR A 283 18.81 6.00 6.66
C THR A 283 19.74 4.81 6.41
N ASP A 284 19.22 3.60 6.25
CA ASP A 284 20.06 2.39 6.13
C ASP A 284 20.68 2.22 4.73
N ALA A 285 19.99 2.68 3.69
CA ALA A 285 20.41 2.56 2.30
C ALA A 285 19.82 3.68 1.39
N PRO A 286 20.01 4.97 1.75
CA PRO A 286 19.38 6.09 1.03
C PRO A 286 19.73 6.12 -0.46
N GLU A 287 20.98 5.77 -0.82
CA GLU A 287 21.42 5.68 -2.22
C GLU A 287 20.62 4.65 -3.04
N VAL A 288 20.19 3.54 -2.43
CA VAL A 288 19.38 2.52 -3.11
C VAL A 288 17.97 3.03 -3.37
N LEU A 289 17.39 3.78 -2.42
CA LEU A 289 16.08 4.42 -2.58
C LEU A 289 16.13 5.50 -3.69
N SER A 290 17.18 6.32 -3.72
CA SER A 290 17.41 7.31 -4.78
C SER A 290 17.60 6.66 -6.15
N ALA A 291 18.41 5.60 -6.24
CA ALA A 291 18.63 4.85 -7.47
C ALA A 291 17.35 4.14 -7.97
N ALA A 292 16.45 3.73 -7.08
CA ALA A 292 15.15 3.19 -7.45
C ALA A 292 14.26 4.24 -8.14
N LEU A 293 14.25 5.49 -7.67
CA LEU A 293 13.52 6.59 -8.34
C LEU A 293 14.04 6.86 -9.75
N GLN A 294 15.37 6.85 -9.92
CA GLN A 294 15.97 7.04 -11.24
C GLN A 294 15.63 5.87 -12.17
N ARG A 295 15.72 4.63 -11.68
CA ARG A 295 15.40 3.41 -12.44
C ARG A 295 13.95 3.38 -12.93
N MET A 296 13.01 3.90 -12.14
CA MET A 296 11.59 3.97 -12.49
C MET A 296 11.36 4.67 -13.84
N ALA A 297 12.16 5.68 -14.21
CA ALA A 297 12.03 6.37 -15.50
C ALA A 297 12.27 5.46 -16.73
N HIS A 298 12.92 4.29 -16.55
CA HIS A 298 13.18 3.33 -17.61
C HIS A 298 12.08 2.25 -17.76
N TYR A 299 11.08 2.22 -16.88
CA TYR A 299 9.95 1.30 -17.00
C TYR A 299 8.85 1.90 -17.88
N ALA A 300 8.57 1.28 -19.02
CA ALA A 300 7.49 1.68 -19.92
C ALA A 300 6.11 1.60 -19.22
N GLU A 301 5.83 0.47 -18.57
CA GLU A 301 4.56 0.22 -17.89
C GLU A 301 4.37 1.10 -16.66
N GLN A 302 3.25 1.83 -16.60
CA GLN A 302 2.88 2.60 -15.40
C GLN A 302 2.76 1.70 -14.16
N ARG A 303 2.28 0.47 -14.35
CA ARG A 303 2.12 -0.54 -13.28
C ARG A 303 3.46 -0.90 -12.63
N ASP A 304 4.50 -1.13 -13.41
CA ASP A 304 5.84 -1.45 -12.89
C ASP A 304 6.52 -0.22 -12.25
N ARG A 305 6.26 0.98 -12.77
CA ARG A 305 6.68 2.25 -12.13
C ARG A 305 6.09 2.41 -10.74
N ILE A 306 4.78 2.20 -10.59
CA ILE A 306 4.08 2.35 -9.32
C ILE A 306 4.43 1.24 -8.33
N ALA A 307 4.66 0.01 -8.80
CA ALA A 307 5.19 -1.05 -7.95
C ALA A 307 6.56 -0.66 -7.34
N LEU A 308 7.46 -0.04 -8.10
CA LEU A 308 8.75 0.42 -7.57
C LEU A 308 8.60 1.59 -6.59
N LEU A 309 7.71 2.54 -6.86
CA LEU A 309 7.39 3.63 -5.92
C LEU A 309 6.81 3.09 -4.60
N ASN A 310 5.90 2.11 -4.65
CA ASN A 310 5.35 1.45 -3.46
C ASN A 310 6.47 0.85 -2.59
N ARG A 311 7.45 0.18 -3.19
CA ARG A 311 8.59 -0.43 -2.47
C ARG A 311 9.48 0.62 -1.80
N VAL A 312 9.71 1.76 -2.45
CA VAL A 312 10.40 2.90 -1.81
C VAL A 312 9.59 3.41 -0.62
N LEU A 313 8.26 3.55 -0.78
CA LEU A 313 7.37 4.08 0.27
C LEU A 313 7.09 3.11 1.44
N ILE A 314 7.29 1.80 1.26
CA ILE A 314 7.31 0.83 2.38
C ILE A 314 8.53 1.08 3.30
N VAL A 315 9.67 1.47 2.72
CA VAL A 315 10.94 1.68 3.44
C VAL A 315 11.04 3.09 3.99
N ASP A 316 10.59 4.07 3.20
CA ASP A 316 10.47 5.47 3.59
C ASP A 316 9.10 6.05 3.23
N PRO A 317 8.10 5.94 4.14
CA PRO A 317 6.81 6.59 3.98
C PRO A 317 6.88 8.14 3.99
N GLY A 318 8.04 8.72 4.29
CA GLY A 318 8.31 10.17 4.24
C GLY A 318 8.96 10.64 2.93
N GLN A 319 9.18 9.74 1.96
CA GLN A 319 10.02 10.06 0.80
C GLN A 319 9.30 10.99 -0.18
N VAL A 320 9.59 12.28 -0.07
CA VAL A 320 8.93 13.38 -0.79
C VAL A 320 8.91 13.19 -2.30
N ALA A 321 10.04 12.89 -2.94
CA ALA A 321 10.09 12.71 -4.40
C ALA A 321 9.30 11.47 -4.86
N ALA A 322 9.31 10.38 -4.11
CA ALA A 322 8.46 9.21 -4.40
C ALA A 322 6.97 9.57 -4.32
N LEU A 323 6.58 10.30 -3.27
CA LEU A 323 5.21 10.80 -3.10
C LEU A 323 4.80 11.74 -4.24
N THR A 324 5.61 12.75 -4.59
CA THR A 324 5.33 13.70 -5.68
C THR A 324 5.12 12.99 -7.02
N ILE A 325 5.99 12.02 -7.35
CA ILE A 325 5.87 11.26 -8.60
C ILE A 325 4.62 10.38 -8.57
N LEU A 326 4.35 9.69 -7.45
CA LEU A 326 3.19 8.81 -7.31
C LEU A 326 1.87 9.59 -7.41
N THR A 327 1.72 10.66 -6.62
CA THR A 327 0.49 11.46 -6.58
C THR A 327 0.26 12.21 -7.89
N GLY A 328 1.31 12.77 -8.50
CA GLY A 328 1.24 13.41 -9.81
C GLY A 328 0.81 12.43 -10.91
N GLY A 329 1.41 11.23 -10.94
CA GLY A 329 1.06 10.18 -11.91
C GLY A 329 -0.35 9.62 -11.72
N LEU A 330 -0.77 9.37 -10.47
CA LEU A 330 -2.13 8.90 -10.17
C LEU A 330 -3.19 9.97 -10.51
N TYR A 331 -2.92 11.25 -10.20
CA TYR A 331 -3.84 12.36 -10.52
C TYR A 331 -4.02 12.49 -12.03
N HIS A 332 -2.92 12.53 -12.79
CA HIS A 332 -2.98 12.61 -14.24
C HIS A 332 -3.76 11.42 -14.83
N THR A 333 -3.47 10.19 -14.42
CA THR A 333 -4.20 9.02 -14.96
C THR A 333 -5.68 9.02 -14.57
N LEU A 334 -6.04 9.48 -13.36
CA LEU A 334 -7.45 9.67 -12.99
C LEU A 334 -8.14 10.72 -13.89
N VAL A 335 -7.52 11.89 -14.08
CA VAL A 335 -8.03 12.92 -14.99
C VAL A 335 -8.18 12.35 -16.41
N SER A 336 -7.11 11.81 -17.01
CA SER A 336 -7.15 11.23 -18.37
C SER A 336 -8.14 10.07 -18.55
N ALA A 337 -8.48 9.33 -17.48
CA ALA A 337 -9.49 8.29 -17.56
C ALA A 337 -10.89 8.83 -17.91
N GLY A 338 -11.17 10.12 -17.64
CA GLY A 338 -12.43 10.77 -18.03
C GLY A 338 -12.67 10.67 -19.53
N ALA A 339 -11.64 10.95 -20.34
CA ALA A 339 -11.69 10.89 -21.79
C ALA A 339 -12.07 9.50 -22.34
N ALA A 340 -11.65 8.43 -21.67
CA ALA A 340 -12.02 7.07 -22.04
C ALA A 340 -13.50 6.75 -21.79
N VAL A 341 -14.11 7.41 -20.79
CA VAL A 341 -15.54 7.26 -20.47
C VAL A 341 -16.41 8.15 -21.34
N HIS A 342 -16.11 9.46 -21.42
CA HIS A 342 -16.95 10.40 -22.17
C HIS A 342 -16.73 10.37 -23.69
N ARG A 343 -15.55 9.96 -24.18
CA ARG A 343 -15.21 9.76 -25.60
C ARG A 343 -15.43 10.98 -26.52
N VAL A 344 -15.41 12.17 -25.96
CA VAL A 344 -15.54 13.44 -26.70
C VAL A 344 -14.14 13.85 -27.16
N PRO A 345 -13.92 14.12 -28.47
CA PRO A 345 -12.63 14.60 -28.96
C PRO A 345 -12.40 16.05 -28.52
N ILE A 346 -11.27 16.29 -27.87
CA ILE A 346 -10.78 17.64 -27.52
C ILE A 346 -9.38 17.81 -28.13
N GLY A 347 -9.18 18.84 -28.94
CA GLY A 347 -7.96 19.02 -29.74
C GLY A 347 -6.78 19.70 -29.03
N ASP A 348 -6.93 20.11 -27.78
CA ASP A 348 -5.92 20.82 -26.98
C ASP A 348 -5.77 20.17 -25.60
N THR A 349 -4.54 20.04 -25.11
CA THR A 349 -4.25 19.35 -23.84
C THR A 349 -4.79 20.08 -22.62
N ALA A 350 -4.67 21.41 -22.56
CA ALA A 350 -5.12 22.18 -21.40
C ALA A 350 -6.65 22.23 -21.31
N LEU A 351 -7.33 22.30 -22.46
CA LEU A 351 -8.77 22.14 -22.52
C LEU A 351 -9.19 20.70 -22.17
N ALA A 352 -8.49 19.68 -22.67
CA ALA A 352 -8.80 18.28 -22.39
C ALA A 352 -8.69 17.96 -20.89
N ASP A 353 -7.62 18.40 -20.24
CA ASP A 353 -7.44 18.25 -18.78
C ASP A 353 -8.59 18.92 -18.02
N ARG A 354 -8.96 20.15 -18.38
CA ARG A 354 -10.07 20.83 -17.69
C ARG A 354 -11.43 20.19 -17.97
N PHE A 355 -11.66 19.72 -19.19
CA PHE A 355 -12.88 19.01 -19.58
C PHE A 355 -13.03 17.69 -18.80
N ASN A 356 -11.94 16.95 -18.65
CA ASN A 356 -11.85 15.75 -17.83
C ASN A 356 -12.12 16.05 -16.35
N GLU A 357 -11.52 17.10 -15.77
CA GLU A 357 -11.82 17.52 -14.39
C GLU A 357 -13.31 17.90 -14.21
N LEU A 358 -13.91 18.60 -15.18
CA LEU A 358 -15.34 18.96 -15.15
C LEU A 358 -16.24 17.72 -15.25
N TYR A 359 -15.85 16.71 -16.03
CA TYR A 359 -16.53 15.41 -16.05
C TYR A 359 -16.52 14.75 -14.66
N TRP A 360 -15.38 14.74 -13.96
CA TRP A 360 -15.30 14.22 -12.58
C TRP A 360 -16.05 15.07 -11.53
N ASN A 361 -16.23 16.38 -11.80
CA ASN A 361 -16.94 17.30 -10.91
C ASN A 361 -18.47 17.27 -11.07
N ALA A 362 -18.98 17.10 -12.29
CA ALA A 362 -20.41 17.13 -12.60
C ALA A 362 -20.97 15.70 -12.78
N TYR A 363 -20.59 15.02 -13.86
CA TYR A 363 -21.12 13.70 -14.23
C TYR A 363 -20.83 12.61 -13.20
N ALA A 364 -19.57 12.48 -12.78
CA ALA A 364 -19.19 11.40 -11.88
C ALA A 364 -19.71 11.59 -10.44
N GLN A 365 -20.23 12.77 -10.08
CA GLN A 365 -20.91 12.98 -8.80
C GLN A 365 -22.38 12.53 -8.82
N GLU A 366 -23.02 12.51 -9.99
CA GLU A 366 -24.45 12.20 -10.13
C GLU A 366 -24.73 10.69 -9.96
N SER A 367 -23.94 9.82 -10.60
CA SER A 367 -24.07 8.36 -10.45
C SER A 367 -23.04 7.73 -9.51
N ARG A 368 -21.86 8.36 -9.35
CA ARG A 368 -20.67 7.88 -8.61
C ARG A 368 -20.11 6.51 -8.99
N ILE A 369 -20.67 5.81 -9.99
CA ILE A 369 -20.32 4.41 -10.30
C ILE A 369 -18.82 4.26 -10.59
N ASP A 370 -18.23 5.19 -11.34
CA ASP A 370 -16.85 5.11 -11.81
C ASP A 370 -15.79 5.36 -10.72
N ILE A 371 -16.14 6.12 -9.67
CA ILE A 371 -15.19 6.61 -8.64
C ILE A 371 -15.49 6.16 -7.20
N SER A 372 -16.63 5.51 -6.94
CA SER A 372 -16.99 5.08 -5.57
C SER A 372 -16.67 3.62 -5.23
N TYR A 373 -16.61 2.72 -6.22
CA TYR A 373 -16.37 1.29 -5.99
C TYR A 373 -15.05 0.84 -6.61
N PRO A 374 -14.01 0.53 -5.81
CA PRO A 374 -12.82 -0.13 -6.34
C PRO A 374 -13.22 -1.52 -6.84
N ARG A 375 -13.16 -1.71 -8.15
CA ARG A 375 -13.42 -2.98 -8.84
C ARG A 375 -12.33 -3.23 -9.87
N SER A 376 -11.11 -3.52 -9.43
CA SER A 376 -10.04 -3.89 -10.37
C SER A 376 -10.54 -5.05 -11.26
N MET A 377 -10.75 -4.77 -12.55
CA MET A 377 -11.41 -5.67 -13.49
C MET A 377 -10.39 -6.62 -14.08
N ILE A 378 -10.67 -7.92 -14.09
CA ILE A 378 -9.77 -8.90 -14.71
C ILE A 378 -9.73 -8.61 -16.23
N GLY A 379 -8.56 -8.20 -16.71
CA GLY A 379 -8.29 -7.90 -18.10
C GLY A 379 -8.28 -9.16 -18.98
N LYS A 380 -8.19 -8.97 -20.30
CA LYS A 380 -8.14 -10.07 -21.27
C LYS A 380 -6.91 -10.98 -21.13
N ASP A 381 -5.89 -10.51 -20.43
CA ASP A 381 -4.66 -11.19 -20.04
C ASP A 381 -4.75 -11.91 -18.69
N GLY A 382 -5.91 -11.90 -18.03
CA GLY A 382 -6.12 -12.45 -16.69
C GLY A 382 -5.63 -11.54 -15.56
N ILE A 383 -5.22 -10.30 -15.86
CA ILE A 383 -4.62 -9.39 -14.89
C ILE A 383 -5.63 -8.35 -14.41
N ALA A 384 -5.74 -8.17 -13.10
CA ALA A 384 -6.57 -7.13 -12.50
C ALA A 384 -6.12 -5.72 -12.95
N THR A 385 -6.92 -5.10 -13.81
CA THR A 385 -6.75 -3.75 -14.35
C THR A 385 -7.53 -2.75 -13.48
N PRO A 386 -6.93 -1.64 -13.04
CA PRO A 386 -7.59 -0.69 -12.15
C PRO A 386 -8.72 0.12 -12.77
N THR A 387 -9.66 0.49 -11.91
CA THR A 387 -10.75 1.46 -12.17
C THR A 387 -10.38 2.88 -11.73
N PRO A 388 -11.08 3.95 -12.16
CA PRO A 388 -10.86 5.31 -11.66
C PRO A 388 -10.89 5.40 -10.12
N ALA A 389 -11.82 4.69 -9.47
CA ALA A 389 -11.85 4.50 -8.02
C ALA A 389 -10.52 3.96 -7.44
N ASP A 390 -9.87 2.97 -8.08
CA ASP A 390 -8.57 2.44 -7.64
C ASP A 390 -7.48 3.52 -7.64
N TYR A 391 -7.46 4.44 -8.61
CA TYR A 391 -6.51 5.56 -8.62
C TYR A 391 -6.79 6.53 -7.47
N LEU A 392 -8.06 6.91 -7.29
CA LEU A 392 -8.50 7.89 -6.30
C LEU A 392 -8.16 7.49 -4.86
N TYR A 393 -8.59 6.30 -4.44
CA TYR A 393 -8.42 5.84 -3.04
C TYR A 393 -6.96 5.66 -2.62
N ARG A 394 -6.04 5.46 -3.57
CA ARG A 394 -4.59 5.32 -3.32
C ARG A 394 -3.86 6.66 -3.35
N MET A 395 -4.32 7.56 -4.21
CA MET A 395 -3.77 8.90 -4.36
C MET A 395 -3.99 9.73 -3.09
N LEU A 396 -5.17 9.63 -2.46
CA LEU A 396 -5.55 10.39 -1.27
C LEU A 396 -4.53 10.29 -0.11
N PRO A 397 -4.25 9.11 0.50
CA PRO A 397 -3.34 9.03 1.64
C PRO A 397 -1.90 9.45 1.29
N ALA A 398 -1.48 9.26 0.03
CA ALA A 398 -0.19 9.75 -0.45
C ALA A 398 -0.16 11.28 -0.61
N MET A 399 -1.23 11.91 -1.11
CA MET A 399 -1.36 13.36 -1.20
C MET A 399 -1.46 14.03 0.17
N GLU A 400 -2.19 13.43 1.12
CA GLU A 400 -2.22 13.89 2.51
C GLU A 400 -0.85 13.85 3.17
N ARG A 401 -0.11 12.76 2.94
CA ARG A 401 1.27 12.61 3.43
C ARG A 401 2.18 13.66 2.81
N LEU A 402 2.07 13.89 1.51
CA LEU A 402 2.84 14.91 0.77
C LEU A 402 2.53 16.32 1.27
N ALA A 403 1.25 16.69 1.43
CA ALA A 403 0.84 18.00 1.91
C ALA A 403 1.33 18.31 3.33
N ARG A 404 1.50 17.30 4.19
CA ARG A 404 2.12 17.44 5.52
C ARG A 404 3.65 17.62 5.47
N LEU A 405 4.31 17.10 4.43
CA LEU A 405 5.77 17.17 4.25
C LEU A 405 6.21 18.40 3.44
N GLN A 406 5.33 18.90 2.56
CA GLN A 406 5.52 20.08 1.71
C GLN A 406 4.30 20.99 1.81
N PRO A 407 4.08 21.67 2.95
CA PRO A 407 2.94 22.59 3.11
C PRO A 407 2.97 23.75 2.11
N ASP A 408 4.16 24.13 1.63
CA ASP A 408 4.35 25.21 0.65
C ASP A 408 4.06 24.80 -0.80
N ASP A 409 3.87 23.51 -1.10
CA ASP A 409 3.44 23.05 -2.43
C ASP A 409 1.94 23.27 -2.62
N LEU A 410 1.60 24.49 -3.06
CA LEU A 410 0.24 24.90 -3.36
C LEU A 410 -0.40 24.03 -4.45
N GLU A 411 0.35 23.55 -5.45
CA GLU A 411 -0.22 22.75 -6.55
C GLU A 411 -0.65 21.36 -6.05
N SER A 412 0.20 20.68 -5.28
CA SER A 412 -0.17 19.41 -4.65
C SER A 412 -1.36 19.56 -3.69
N ARG A 413 -1.45 20.68 -2.95
CA ARG A 413 -2.59 20.97 -2.06
C ARG A 413 -3.89 21.27 -2.82
N ILE A 414 -3.85 21.95 -3.97
CA ILE A 414 -5.01 22.14 -4.85
C ILE A 414 -5.55 20.78 -5.32
N ARG A 415 -4.65 19.90 -5.78
CA ARG A 415 -5.00 18.55 -6.24
C ARG A 415 -5.55 17.68 -5.12
N LEU A 416 -5.04 17.80 -3.89
CA LEU A 416 -5.62 17.14 -2.71
C LEU A 416 -7.06 17.60 -2.45
N GLY A 417 -7.35 18.91 -2.54
CA GLY A 417 -8.72 19.42 -2.42
C GLY A 417 -9.65 18.88 -3.52
N ASN A 418 -9.15 18.75 -4.76
CA ASN A 418 -9.90 18.14 -5.87
C ASN A 418 -10.14 16.64 -5.62
N ALA A 419 -9.15 15.92 -5.10
CA ALA A 419 -9.27 14.51 -4.73
C ALA A 419 -10.30 14.30 -3.62
N TYR A 420 -10.32 15.13 -2.56
CA TYR A 420 -11.35 15.09 -1.53
C TYR A 420 -12.76 15.31 -2.11
N ARG A 421 -12.91 16.27 -3.03
CA ARG A 421 -14.18 16.51 -3.74
C ARG A 421 -14.63 15.26 -4.50
N TRP A 422 -13.75 14.61 -5.25
CA TRP A 422 -14.07 13.38 -5.97
C TRP A 422 -14.37 12.19 -5.03
N ASN A 423 -13.67 12.12 -3.90
CA ASN A 423 -13.92 11.14 -2.83
C ASN A 423 -15.28 11.33 -2.14
N ASN A 424 -15.95 12.46 -2.37
CA ASN A 424 -17.15 12.91 -1.66
C ASN A 424 -16.89 13.19 -0.17
N ASP A 425 -15.76 13.86 0.10
CA ASP A 425 -15.50 14.60 1.33
C ASP A 425 -15.48 16.12 1.02
N PRO A 426 -16.67 16.74 0.85
CA PRO A 426 -16.74 18.15 0.50
C PRO A 426 -16.26 19.06 1.64
N GLN A 427 -16.31 18.63 2.91
CA GLN A 427 -15.76 19.39 4.03
C GLN A 427 -14.24 19.50 3.93
N ALA A 428 -13.52 18.38 3.75
CA ALA A 428 -12.07 18.39 3.60
C ALA A 428 -11.64 19.13 2.31
N ALA A 429 -12.41 19.00 1.23
CA ALA A 429 -12.17 19.74 -0.01
C ALA A 429 -12.24 21.27 0.19
N ILE A 430 -13.34 21.77 0.77
CA ILE A 430 -13.53 23.20 1.06
C ILE A 430 -12.42 23.71 1.99
N ALA A 431 -12.17 23.03 3.11
CA ALA A 431 -11.14 23.44 4.06
C ALA A 431 -9.73 23.48 3.43
N THR A 432 -9.42 22.52 2.56
CA THR A 432 -8.14 22.48 1.84
C THR A 432 -8.01 23.65 0.86
N HIS A 433 -9.04 23.92 0.05
CA HIS A 433 -9.01 25.04 -0.91
C HIS A 433 -9.03 26.41 -0.23
N GLU A 434 -9.75 26.57 0.89
CA GLU A 434 -9.72 27.81 1.69
C GLU A 434 -8.35 28.06 2.34
N ALA A 435 -7.70 27.00 2.86
CA ALA A 435 -6.34 27.10 3.37
C ALA A 435 -5.34 27.50 2.27
N VAL A 436 -5.40 26.87 1.09
CA VAL A 436 -4.55 27.27 -0.05
C VAL A 436 -4.83 28.71 -0.48
N LEU A 437 -6.10 29.12 -0.55
CA LEU A 437 -6.48 30.48 -0.96
C LEU A 437 -5.88 31.56 -0.04
N LYS A 438 -5.81 31.27 1.27
CA LYS A 438 -5.18 32.14 2.28
C LYS A 438 -3.66 32.23 2.13
N ASP A 439 -3.02 31.15 1.68
CA ASP A 439 -1.56 31.04 1.56
C ASP A 439 -1.04 31.59 0.21
N ILE A 440 -1.92 31.96 -0.73
CA ILE A 440 -1.53 32.54 -2.03
C ILE A 440 -1.09 34.01 -1.88
N PRO A 441 0.13 34.37 -2.29
CA PRO A 441 0.58 35.76 -2.36
C PRO A 441 -0.28 36.63 -3.31
N PRO A 442 -0.57 37.91 -2.98
CA PRO A 442 -1.45 38.77 -3.79
C PRO A 442 -1.05 38.92 -5.26
N GLU A 443 0.25 38.87 -5.56
CA GLU A 443 0.78 39.00 -6.93
C GLU A 443 0.46 37.80 -7.84
N ARG A 444 0.03 36.66 -7.28
CA ARG A 444 -0.29 35.44 -8.03
C ARG A 444 -1.76 35.37 -8.43
N ALA A 445 -2.30 36.45 -9.01
CA ALA A 445 -3.72 36.60 -9.35
C ALA A 445 -4.32 35.42 -10.15
N ALA A 446 -3.61 34.88 -11.15
CA ALA A 446 -4.07 33.73 -11.92
C ALA A 446 -4.17 32.43 -11.09
N LEU A 447 -3.25 32.21 -10.14
CA LEU A 447 -3.33 31.08 -9.20
C LEU A 447 -4.50 31.28 -8.22
N LYS A 448 -4.69 32.50 -7.71
CA LYS A 448 -5.83 32.87 -6.86
C LYS A 448 -7.16 32.59 -7.58
N ALA A 449 -7.29 32.99 -8.85
CA ALA A 449 -8.46 32.70 -9.67
C ALA A 449 -8.72 31.19 -9.81
N ARG A 450 -7.69 30.38 -10.12
CA ARG A 450 -7.84 28.91 -10.19
C ARG A 450 -8.32 28.31 -8.86
N VAL A 451 -7.78 28.75 -7.72
CA VAL A 451 -8.19 28.20 -6.40
C VAL A 451 -9.59 28.64 -6.01
N LEU A 452 -10.01 29.86 -6.35
CA LEU A 452 -11.39 30.31 -6.20
C LEU A 452 -12.37 29.46 -7.03
N LEU A 453 -11.99 29.04 -8.23
CA LEU A 453 -12.80 28.12 -9.06
C LEU A 453 -12.91 26.72 -8.43
N GLU A 454 -11.81 26.16 -7.94
CA GLU A 454 -11.84 24.85 -7.27
C GLU A 454 -12.64 24.89 -5.95
N LEU A 455 -12.51 25.98 -5.19
CA LEU A 455 -13.34 26.24 -4.01
C LEU A 455 -14.83 26.34 -4.36
N ALA A 456 -15.18 27.04 -5.45
CA ALA A 456 -16.55 27.11 -5.94
C ALA A 456 -17.11 25.70 -6.28
N TRP A 457 -16.33 24.86 -6.97
CA TRP A 457 -16.71 23.47 -7.25
C TRP A 457 -16.85 22.60 -5.99
N SER A 458 -15.97 22.76 -5.01
CA SER A 458 -16.07 22.04 -3.72
C SER A 458 -17.30 22.46 -2.92
N ARG A 459 -17.66 23.75 -2.98
CA ARG A 459 -18.89 24.31 -2.41
C ARG A 459 -20.16 23.83 -3.11
N ILE A 460 -20.16 23.73 -4.44
CA ILE A 460 -21.23 23.11 -5.23
C ILE A 460 -21.39 21.62 -4.87
N ALA A 461 -20.29 20.87 -4.81
CA ALA A 461 -20.31 19.44 -4.51
C ALA A 461 -20.94 19.12 -3.14
N LYS A 462 -20.68 19.97 -2.12
CA LYS A 462 -21.34 19.90 -0.81
C LYS A 462 -22.87 19.88 -0.92
N VAL A 463 -23.43 20.73 -1.78
CA VAL A 463 -24.88 20.90 -1.96
C VAL A 463 -25.46 19.83 -2.87
N ALA A 464 -24.77 19.48 -3.95
CA ALA A 464 -25.14 18.36 -4.81
C ALA A 464 -25.22 17.02 -4.05
N TRP A 465 -24.30 16.80 -3.09
CA TRP A 465 -24.32 15.63 -2.21
C TRP A 465 -25.40 15.71 -1.13
N SER A 466 -25.41 16.78 -0.33
CA SER A 466 -26.33 16.89 0.82
C SER A 466 -27.79 17.17 0.44
N ARG A 467 -28.04 17.64 -0.78
CA ARG A 467 -29.34 18.09 -1.31
C ARG A 467 -30.01 19.22 -0.50
N MET A 468 -29.25 19.90 0.37
CA MET A 468 -29.67 21.10 1.09
C MET A 468 -29.54 22.33 0.18
N LEU A 469 -30.53 22.56 -0.68
CA LEU A 469 -30.48 23.59 -1.72
C LEU A 469 -30.46 25.02 -1.15
N ASP A 470 -31.00 25.22 0.05
CA ASP A 470 -31.00 26.50 0.79
C ASP A 470 -29.67 26.81 1.50
N ASP A 471 -28.67 25.93 1.41
CA ASP A 471 -27.36 26.13 2.02
C ASP A 471 -26.65 27.37 1.45
N PRO A 472 -26.28 28.37 2.28
CA PRO A 472 -25.63 29.60 1.82
C PRO A 472 -24.28 29.37 1.13
N THR A 473 -23.72 28.16 1.22
CA THR A 473 -22.51 27.75 0.51
C THR A 473 -22.66 27.86 -1.02
N LEU A 474 -23.88 27.78 -1.61
CA LEU A 474 -24.11 28.06 -3.04
C LEU A 474 -23.83 29.52 -3.41
N VAL A 475 -24.30 30.47 -2.59
CA VAL A 475 -24.07 31.91 -2.81
C VAL A 475 -22.57 32.22 -2.70
N GLN A 476 -21.87 31.55 -1.79
CA GLN A 476 -20.42 31.64 -1.66
C GLN A 476 -19.66 30.98 -2.81
N ALA A 477 -20.21 29.95 -3.46
CA ALA A 477 -19.65 29.35 -4.67
C ALA A 477 -19.76 30.30 -5.86
N ASN A 478 -20.94 30.90 -6.06
CA ASN A 478 -21.19 31.84 -7.15
C ASN A 478 -20.28 33.08 -7.03
N LYS A 479 -20.18 33.68 -5.82
CA LYS A 479 -19.25 34.78 -5.54
C LYS A 479 -17.77 34.43 -5.78
N ALA A 480 -17.33 33.23 -5.41
CA ALA A 480 -15.96 32.82 -5.66
C ALA A 480 -15.67 32.66 -7.17
N ALA A 481 -16.62 32.14 -7.94
CA ALA A 481 -16.50 32.07 -9.40
C ALA A 481 -16.52 33.47 -10.07
N GLU A 482 -17.32 34.41 -9.55
CA GLU A 482 -17.34 35.80 -10.01
C GLU A 482 -16.03 36.57 -9.68
N GLU A 483 -15.48 36.38 -8.48
CA GLU A 483 -14.16 36.92 -8.13
C GLU A 483 -13.07 36.32 -9.03
N ALA A 484 -13.10 35.00 -9.27
CA ALA A 484 -12.17 34.34 -10.18
C ALA A 484 -12.26 34.90 -11.61
N PHE A 485 -13.48 35.10 -12.13
CA PHE A 485 -13.72 35.71 -13.45
C PHE A 485 -13.08 37.10 -13.58
N THR A 486 -13.15 37.90 -12.52
CA THR A 486 -12.61 39.27 -12.50
C THR A 486 -11.08 39.29 -12.36
N LEU A 487 -10.49 38.28 -11.70
CA LEU A 487 -9.04 38.19 -11.44
C LEU A 487 -8.18 37.65 -12.58
N THR A 488 -8.77 37.12 -13.65
CA THR A 488 -8.04 36.45 -14.75
C THR A 488 -8.59 36.85 -16.12
N ASP A 489 -7.71 37.03 -17.10
CA ASP A 489 -8.10 37.22 -18.51
C ASP A 489 -7.89 35.96 -19.37
N ARG A 490 -7.50 34.83 -18.75
CA ARG A 490 -7.29 33.57 -19.45
C ARG A 490 -8.64 33.00 -19.90
N PRO A 491 -8.89 32.77 -21.20
CA PRO A 491 -10.21 32.31 -21.69
C PRO A 491 -10.70 31.01 -21.05
N LEU A 492 -9.78 30.09 -20.71
CA LEU A 492 -10.11 28.82 -20.04
C LEU A 492 -10.68 29.04 -18.63
N ASP A 493 -10.11 30.00 -17.90
CA ASP A 493 -10.57 30.35 -16.56
C ASP A 493 -11.89 31.15 -16.64
N LYS A 494 -12.04 32.05 -17.63
CA LYS A 494 -13.31 32.78 -17.90
C LYS A 494 -14.46 31.84 -18.25
N PHE A 495 -14.24 30.86 -19.14
CA PHE A 495 -15.18 29.77 -19.43
C PHE A 495 -15.52 28.99 -18.16
N THR A 496 -14.49 28.55 -17.42
CA THR A 496 -14.70 27.75 -16.21
C THR A 496 -15.53 28.53 -15.20
N ALA A 497 -15.24 29.82 -14.97
CA ALA A 497 -15.98 30.68 -14.06
C ALA A 497 -17.47 30.82 -14.43
N THR A 498 -17.75 31.14 -15.69
CA THR A 498 -19.11 31.34 -16.20
C THR A 498 -19.94 30.05 -16.20
N TYR A 499 -19.32 28.94 -16.58
CA TYR A 499 -19.93 27.61 -16.46
C TYR A 499 -20.20 27.24 -14.99
N THR A 500 -19.27 27.53 -14.07
CA THR A 500 -19.45 27.28 -12.62
C THR A 500 -20.56 28.16 -12.03
N MET A 501 -20.66 29.43 -12.45
CA MET A 501 -21.75 30.33 -12.03
C MET A 501 -23.12 29.81 -12.47
N ALA A 502 -23.25 29.34 -13.72
CA ALA A 502 -24.48 28.74 -14.22
C ALA A 502 -24.83 27.43 -13.49
N TYR A 503 -23.84 26.58 -13.23
CA TYR A 503 -24.04 25.32 -12.51
C TYR A 503 -24.46 25.58 -11.04
N ALA A 504 -23.93 26.61 -10.39
CA ALA A 504 -24.40 27.04 -9.07
C ALA A 504 -25.86 27.51 -9.08
N GLN A 505 -26.29 28.24 -10.12
CA GLN A 505 -27.69 28.65 -10.30
C GLN A 505 -28.64 27.46 -10.43
N ALA A 506 -28.23 26.38 -11.11
CA ALA A 506 -29.04 25.19 -11.29
C ALA A 506 -29.53 24.55 -9.97
N TYR A 507 -28.74 24.70 -8.89
CA TYR A 507 -29.04 24.19 -7.54
C TYR A 507 -29.76 25.21 -6.63
N MET A 508 -29.95 26.47 -7.03
CA MET A 508 -30.60 27.46 -6.16
C MET A 508 -32.12 27.20 -6.06
N PRO A 509 -32.75 27.33 -4.87
CA PRO A 509 -34.19 27.08 -4.70
C PRO A 509 -35.06 28.01 -5.54
N ASN A 510 -34.64 29.28 -5.62
CA ASN A 510 -35.25 30.30 -6.47
C ASN A 510 -34.41 30.48 -7.75
N ARG A 511 -34.20 29.40 -8.51
CA ARG A 511 -33.37 29.41 -9.72
C ARG A 511 -33.86 30.47 -10.71
N ASP A 512 -32.99 31.41 -11.03
CA ASP A 512 -33.21 32.39 -12.08
C ASP A 512 -32.75 31.81 -13.43
N ASN A 513 -33.73 31.34 -14.22
CA ASN A 513 -33.47 30.81 -15.55
C ASN A 513 -32.87 31.86 -16.52
N HIS A 514 -33.18 33.16 -16.34
CA HIS A 514 -32.61 34.22 -17.19
C HIS A 514 -31.13 34.42 -16.87
N ALA A 515 -30.78 34.61 -15.59
CA ALA A 515 -29.40 34.72 -15.16
C ALA A 515 -28.58 33.46 -15.49
N MET A 516 -29.18 32.27 -15.37
CA MET A 516 -28.55 31.01 -15.78
C MET A 516 -28.29 30.94 -17.30
N LEU A 517 -29.25 31.38 -18.13
CA LEU A 517 -29.11 31.46 -19.58
C LEU A 517 -28.01 32.45 -19.99
N GLU A 518 -27.94 33.62 -19.36
CA GLU A 518 -26.86 34.60 -19.59
C GLU A 518 -25.48 33.98 -19.30
N LYS A 519 -25.31 33.32 -18.15
CA LYS A 519 -24.04 32.69 -17.76
C LYS A 519 -23.66 31.50 -18.64
N LEU A 520 -24.61 30.68 -19.09
CA LEU A 520 -24.34 29.62 -20.08
C LEU A 520 -24.01 30.18 -21.47
N THR A 521 -24.65 31.28 -21.89
CA THR A 521 -24.35 31.96 -23.15
C THR A 521 -22.93 32.52 -23.12
N GLU A 522 -22.52 33.12 -22.01
CA GLU A 522 -21.16 33.61 -21.83
C GLU A 522 -20.14 32.46 -21.76
N ALA A 523 -20.47 31.37 -21.06
CA ALA A 523 -19.63 30.17 -21.02
C ALA A 523 -19.42 29.58 -22.42
N ARG A 524 -20.47 29.46 -23.24
CA ARG A 524 -20.39 29.01 -24.65
C ARG A 524 -19.46 29.90 -25.45
N ARG A 525 -19.59 31.23 -25.29
CA ARG A 525 -18.75 32.22 -25.98
C ARG A 525 -17.27 32.06 -25.65
N TRP A 526 -16.92 31.91 -24.36
CA TRP A 526 -15.52 31.68 -23.96
C TRP A 526 -15.02 30.30 -24.37
N TYR A 527 -15.87 29.26 -24.26
CA TYR A 527 -15.51 27.88 -24.59
C TYR A 527 -15.14 27.72 -26.06
N LEU A 528 -15.97 28.21 -26.98
CA LEU A 528 -15.75 28.09 -28.43
C LEU A 528 -14.59 28.97 -28.96
N GLN A 529 -13.98 29.81 -28.11
CA GLN A 529 -12.73 30.53 -28.41
C GLN A 529 -11.47 29.74 -28.03
N LEU A 530 -11.60 28.61 -27.34
CA LEU A 530 -10.47 27.79 -26.91
C LEU A 530 -9.97 26.90 -28.06
N ALA A 531 -8.66 26.72 -28.13
CA ALA A 531 -8.06 25.74 -29.02
C ALA A 531 -8.65 24.34 -28.72
N GLY A 532 -8.94 23.57 -29.76
CA GLY A 532 -9.47 22.21 -29.62
C GLY A 532 -10.93 22.10 -29.12
N ALA A 533 -11.63 23.22 -28.90
CA ALA A 533 -13.06 23.21 -28.58
C ALA A 533 -13.93 22.91 -29.82
N SER A 534 -15.15 22.43 -29.58
CA SER A 534 -16.13 22.12 -30.63
C SER A 534 -17.56 22.35 -30.14
N VAL A 535 -18.52 22.44 -31.07
CA VAL A 535 -19.94 22.48 -30.69
C VAL A 535 -20.35 21.18 -30.00
N ASP A 536 -19.92 20.03 -30.50
CA ASP A 536 -20.26 18.71 -29.91
C ASP A 536 -19.75 18.59 -28.46
N SER A 537 -18.54 19.07 -28.19
CA SER A 537 -17.98 19.07 -26.84
C SER A 537 -18.64 20.08 -25.91
N TRP A 538 -19.08 21.24 -26.43
CA TRP A 538 -19.96 22.14 -25.69
C TRP A 538 -21.31 21.48 -25.35
N LEU A 539 -21.94 20.82 -26.33
CA LEU A 539 -23.22 20.13 -26.13
C LEU A 539 -23.11 19.01 -25.10
N PHE A 540 -21.98 18.30 -25.06
CA PHE A 540 -21.71 17.33 -23.99
C PHE A 540 -21.72 17.99 -22.61
N LEU A 541 -21.10 19.17 -22.42
CA LEU A 541 -21.13 19.85 -21.11
C LEU A 541 -22.55 20.19 -20.62
N LEU A 542 -23.56 20.23 -21.49
CA LEU A 542 -24.96 20.46 -21.12
C LEU A 542 -25.76 19.18 -20.81
N GLN A 543 -25.20 17.99 -21.06
CA GLN A 543 -25.92 16.71 -20.98
C GLN A 543 -25.79 15.98 -19.62
N ASN A 544 -25.23 16.62 -18.58
CA ASN A 544 -25.27 16.09 -17.21
C ASN A 544 -26.69 16.21 -16.63
N ASP A 545 -27.05 15.34 -15.67
CA ASP A 545 -28.44 15.26 -15.19
C ASP A 545 -28.91 16.57 -14.54
N THR A 546 -27.99 17.34 -13.94
CA THR A 546 -28.24 18.68 -13.38
C THR A 546 -28.69 19.69 -14.46
N LEU A 547 -27.94 19.84 -15.56
CA LEU A 547 -28.21 20.86 -16.57
C LEU A 547 -29.22 20.40 -17.62
N LYS A 548 -29.17 19.12 -18.04
CA LYS A 548 -29.95 18.59 -19.15
C LYS A 548 -31.44 18.83 -18.97
N GLY A 549 -31.97 18.50 -17.79
CA GLY A 549 -33.39 18.68 -17.47
C GLY A 549 -33.86 20.14 -17.48
N VAL A 550 -32.95 21.11 -17.31
CA VAL A 550 -33.27 22.55 -17.41
C VAL A 550 -33.21 23.00 -18.88
N VAL A 551 -32.12 22.66 -19.56
CA VAL A 551 -31.81 23.12 -20.92
C VAL A 551 -32.74 22.51 -21.97
N GLU A 552 -33.21 21.26 -21.77
CA GLU A 552 -34.19 20.62 -22.66
C GLU A 552 -35.63 21.07 -22.39
N ALA A 553 -35.97 21.46 -21.15
CA ALA A 553 -37.35 21.76 -20.76
C ALA A 553 -37.76 23.23 -21.02
N ASP A 554 -36.86 24.19 -20.86
CA ASP A 554 -37.14 25.61 -21.07
C ASP A 554 -36.76 26.06 -22.50
N PRO A 555 -37.72 26.46 -23.35
CA PRO A 555 -37.45 26.90 -24.72
C PRO A 555 -36.45 28.05 -24.85
N ALA A 556 -36.24 28.86 -23.81
CA ALA A 556 -35.28 29.96 -23.83
C ALA A 556 -33.82 29.48 -23.98
N PHE A 557 -33.52 28.23 -23.58
CA PHE A 557 -32.18 27.66 -23.64
C PHE A 557 -31.85 27.00 -25.00
N LYS A 558 -32.82 26.88 -25.91
CA LYS A 558 -32.62 26.29 -27.25
C LYS A 558 -31.42 26.85 -28.05
N PRO A 559 -31.10 28.16 -28.02
CA PRO A 559 -29.93 28.69 -28.72
C PRO A 559 -28.58 28.09 -28.26
N LEU A 560 -28.51 27.54 -27.04
CA LEU A 560 -27.31 26.86 -26.53
C LEU A 560 -27.16 25.44 -27.09
N LEU A 561 -28.27 24.82 -27.51
CA LEU A 561 -28.33 23.47 -28.07
C LEU A 561 -28.13 23.44 -29.60
N THR A 562 -28.32 24.58 -30.27
CA THR A 562 -28.15 24.68 -31.72
C THR A 562 -26.73 25.05 -32.12
N ALA A 563 -26.25 24.47 -33.21
CA ALA A 563 -25.06 24.94 -33.90
C ALA A 563 -25.36 26.32 -34.53
N SER A 564 -24.73 27.37 -33.98
CA SER A 564 -24.80 28.78 -34.41
C SER A 564 -23.58 29.51 -33.88
#